data_AF-A0A7C5UG40-F1
#
_entry.id   AF-A0A7C5UG40-F1
#
_cell.length_a   1.000
_cell.length_b   1.000
_cell.length_c   1.000
_cell.angle_alpha   90.00
_cell.angle_beta   90.00
_cell.angle_gamma   90.00
#
_symmetry.space_group_name_H-M   'P 1'
#
loop_
_entity.id
_entity.type
_entity.pdbx_description
1 polymer ?
#
loop_
_entity_poly.entity_id
_entity_poly.type
_entity_poly.pdbx_seq_one_letter_code
_entity_poly.pdbx_strand_id
1 'polypeptide(L)'
;MSSDRYIVIRGARQHNLKNIDLVLPKEKFIVITGISGSGKSSLAFDTLYAEGQRRYVESLSAYARQFLGRLDKPDVDFIEGLSPAISIDQKAMHHN
;
A
#
# COMPACT_ATOMS: atom_id res chain seq x y z
N MET A 1 -0.83 14.42 18.89
CA MET A 1 -0.90 12.95 18.81
C MET A 1 0.32 12.50 18.03
N SER A 2 1.15 11.58 18.54
CA SER A 2 2.31 11.10 17.77
C SER A 2 1.82 10.40 16.50
N SER A 3 2.16 10.94 15.33
CA SER A 3 1.88 10.38 14.00
C SER A 3 2.42 8.95 13.86
N ASP A 4 3.37 8.56 14.70
CA ASP A 4 4.07 7.28 14.56
C ASP A 4 3.27 6.07 15.01
N ARG A 5 2.08 6.26 15.62
CA ARG A 5 1.18 5.18 16.05
C ARG A 5 0.09 4.82 15.04
N TYR A 6 -0.04 5.58 13.96
CA TYR A 6 -1.12 5.40 13.00
C TYR A 6 -0.62 5.47 11.56
N ILE A 7 -1.30 4.76 10.66
CA ILE A 7 -1.21 4.95 9.22
C ILE A 7 -2.40 5.83 8.84
N VAL A 8 -2.13 7.02 8.31
CA VAL A 8 -3.16 7.97 7.88
C VAL A 8 -3.20 7.97 6.37
N ILE A 9 -4.37 7.72 5.79
CA ILE A 9 -4.61 7.67 4.35
C ILE A 9 -5.66 8.72 4.01
N ARG A 10 -5.38 9.58 3.03
CA ARG A 10 -6.32 10.58 2.52
C ARG A 10 -6.51 10.45 1.02
N GLY A 11 -7.76 10.48 0.60
CA GLY A 11 -8.15 10.50 -0.79
C GLY A 11 -7.70 9.28 -1.59
N ALA A 12 -7.83 8.07 -1.05
CA ALA A 12 -7.50 6.88 -1.83
C ALA A 12 -8.55 6.64 -2.92
N ARG A 13 -8.10 6.55 -4.18
CA ARG A 13 -8.92 6.45 -5.40
C ARG A 13 -8.51 5.31 -6.33
N GLN A 14 -7.53 4.51 -5.94
CA GLN A 14 -7.06 3.37 -6.71
C GLN A 14 -8.23 2.46 -7.14
N HIS A 15 -8.33 2.19 -8.45
CA HIS A 15 -9.42 1.44 -9.07
C HIS A 15 -10.82 2.00 -8.76
N ASN A 16 -11.60 1.33 -7.92
CA ASN A 16 -12.98 1.70 -7.62
C ASN A 16 -13.15 2.37 -6.26
N LEU A 17 -12.04 2.66 -5.54
CA LEU A 17 -12.08 3.42 -4.30
C LEU A 17 -12.65 4.82 -4.55
N LYS A 18 -13.52 5.28 -3.65
CA LYS A 18 -14.32 6.50 -3.83
C LYS A 18 -13.77 7.65 -3.00
N ASN A 19 -12.50 7.99 -3.23
CA ASN A 19 -11.80 9.07 -2.51
C ASN A 19 -11.90 8.90 -0.98
N ILE A 20 -11.52 7.71 -0.50
CA ILE A 20 -11.73 7.33 0.90
C ILE A 20 -10.58 7.80 1.80
N ASP A 21 -10.95 8.15 3.03
CA ASP A 21 -10.04 8.53 4.11
C ASP A 21 -10.08 7.50 5.22
N LEU A 22 -8.91 7.10 5.73
CA LEU A 22 -8.77 6.07 6.75
C LEU A 22 -7.65 6.42 7.74
N VAL A 23 -7.84 6.04 9.00
CA VAL A 23 -6.81 6.08 10.03
C VAL A 23 -6.71 4.68 10.65
N LEU A 24 -5.57 4.02 10.45
CA LEU A 24 -5.34 2.65 10.90
C LEU A 24 -4.31 2.65 12.04
N PRO A 25 -4.55 1.96 13.17
CA PRO A 25 -3.55 1.83 14.22
C PRO A 25 -2.39 0.92 13.77
N LYS A 26 -1.15 1.37 13.97
CA LYS A 26 0.04 0.52 13.76
C LYS A 26 0.12 -0.57 14.84
N GLU A 27 0.91 -1.60 14.55
CA GLU A 27 1.16 -2.74 15.47
C GLU A 27 -0.11 -3.50 15.85
N LYS A 28 -1.11 -3.51 14.96
CA LYS A 28 -2.35 -4.27 15.11
C LYS A 28 -2.51 -5.26 13.97
N PHE A 29 -3.19 -6.36 14.28
CA PHE A 29 -3.69 -7.28 13.26
C PHE A 29 -4.99 -6.71 12.69
N ILE A 30 -4.88 -6.00 11.56
CA ILE A 30 -6.02 -5.37 10.90
C ILE A 30 -6.56 -6.32 9.83
N VAL A 31 -7.86 -6.58 9.89
CA VAL A 31 -8.56 -7.38 8.88
C VAL A 31 -9.41 -6.45 8.02
N ILE A 32 -9.18 -6.48 6.70
CA ILE A 32 -10.03 -5.81 5.71
C ILE A 32 -11.03 -6.82 5.16
N THR A 33 -12.32 -6.57 5.36
CA THR A 33 -13.42 -7.46 4.96
C THR A 33 -14.45 -6.73 4.09
N GLY A 34 -15.36 -7.49 3.46
CA GLY A 34 -16.39 -6.98 2.56
C GLY A 34 -16.63 -7.86 1.34
N ILE A 35 -17.73 -7.60 0.63
CA ILE A 35 -18.14 -8.36 -0.57
C ILE A 35 -17.09 -8.34 -1.68
N SER A 36 -17.12 -9.32 -2.58
CA SER A 36 -16.24 -9.32 -3.76
C SER A 36 -16.40 -8.00 -4.54
N GLY A 37 -15.28 -7.46 -5.05
CA GLY A 37 -15.28 -6.19 -5.78
C GLY A 37 -15.43 -4.92 -4.91
N SER A 38 -15.53 -5.01 -3.58
CA SER A 38 -15.69 -3.82 -2.72
C SER A 38 -14.47 -2.90 -2.60
N GLY A 39 -13.35 -3.20 -3.29
CA GLY A 39 -12.12 -2.42 -3.21
C GLY A 39 -11.11 -2.85 -2.13
N LYS A 40 -11.30 -4.01 -1.49
CA LYS A 40 -10.37 -4.53 -0.46
C LYS A 40 -8.94 -4.66 -0.97
N SER A 41 -8.77 -5.34 -2.11
CA SER A 41 -7.46 -5.53 -2.72
C SER A 41 -6.88 -4.20 -3.22
N SER A 42 -7.74 -3.32 -3.73
CA SER A 42 -7.35 -1.98 -4.16
C SER A 42 -6.78 -1.15 -3.02
N LEU A 43 -7.35 -1.26 -1.82
CA LEU A 43 -6.80 -0.62 -0.61
C LEU A 43 -5.54 -1.34 -0.10
N ALA A 44 -5.60 -2.66 0.09
CA ALA A 44 -4.54 -3.42 0.75
C ALA A 44 -3.28 -3.56 -0.11
N PHE A 45 -3.45 -4.04 -1.35
CA PHE A 45 -2.36 -4.36 -2.26
C PHE A 45 -2.01 -3.19 -3.17
N ASP A 46 -3.02 -2.67 -3.89
CA ASP A 46 -2.76 -1.69 -4.94
C ASP A 46 -2.52 -0.28 -4.40
N THR A 47 -2.82 -0.01 -3.11
CA THR A 47 -2.56 1.28 -2.46
C THR A 47 -1.52 1.15 -1.35
N LEU A 48 -1.82 0.44 -0.25
CA LEU A 48 -0.96 0.42 0.93
C LEU A 48 0.36 -0.33 0.69
N TYR A 49 0.30 -1.55 0.16
CA TYR A 49 1.50 -2.32 -0.15
C TYR A 49 2.32 -1.65 -1.25
N ALA A 50 1.68 -1.27 -2.37
CA ALA A 50 2.35 -0.60 -3.48
C ALA A 50 3.12 0.65 -3.01
N GLU A 51 2.50 1.49 -2.18
CA GLU A 51 3.15 2.69 -1.68
C GLU A 51 4.24 2.42 -0.65
N GLY A 52 4.04 1.44 0.23
CA GLY A 52 5.04 1.03 1.22
C GLY A 52 6.29 0.48 0.56
N GLN A 53 6.12 -0.33 -0.50
CA GLN A 53 7.21 -0.86 -1.30
C GLN A 53 7.90 0.24 -2.12
N ARG A 54 7.14 1.12 -2.79
CA ARG A 54 7.69 2.24 -3.59
C ARG A 54 8.57 3.15 -2.75
N ARG A 55 8.09 3.61 -1.59
CA ARG A 55 8.87 4.47 -0.67
C ARG A 55 10.14 3.79 -0.17
N TYR A 56 10.07 2.49 0.11
CA TYR A 56 11.26 1.74 0.52
C TYR A 56 12.29 1.67 -0.61
N VAL A 57 11.88 1.35 -1.84
CA VAL A 57 12.77 1.34 -3.02
C VAL A 57 13.38 2.73 -3.26
N GLU A 58 12.61 3.80 -3.06
CA GLU A 58 13.09 5.17 -3.21
C GLU A 58 14.16 5.57 -2.19
N SER A 59 14.18 4.93 -1.02
CA SER A 59 15.21 5.14 0.00
C SER A 59 16.55 4.45 -0.32
N LEU A 60 16.58 3.56 -1.33
CA LEU A 60 17.78 2.84 -1.73
C LEU A 60 18.69 3.67 -2.65
N SER A 61 19.94 3.23 -2.78
CA SER A 61 20.93 3.89 -3.64
C SER A 61 20.44 3.98 -5.09
N ALA A 62 20.89 5.01 -5.81
CA ALA A 62 20.56 5.18 -7.23
C ALA A 62 20.95 3.94 -8.06
N TYR A 63 22.06 3.28 -7.68
CA TYR A 63 22.50 2.03 -8.28
C TYR A 63 21.50 0.88 -8.05
N ALA A 64 21.06 0.67 -6.81
CA ALA A 64 20.08 -0.39 -6.50
C ALA A 64 18.75 -0.17 -7.24
N ARG A 65 18.32 1.09 -7.40
CA ARG A 65 17.11 1.46 -8.15
C ARG A 65 17.17 1.15 -9.65
N GLN A 66 18.35 0.93 -10.23
CA GLN A 66 18.45 0.50 -11.63
C GLN A 66 17.93 -0.92 -11.85
N PHE A 67 18.01 -1.77 -10.82
CA PHE A 67 17.59 -3.18 -10.88
C PHE A 67 16.19 -3.41 -10.31
N LEU A 68 15.72 -2.48 -9.48
CA LEU A 68 14.39 -2.54 -8.90
C LEU A 68 13.44 -1.81 -9.85
N GLY A 69 12.53 -2.57 -10.46
CA GLY A 69 11.56 -2.03 -11.42
C GLY A 69 10.82 -0.80 -10.86
N ARG A 70 10.43 0.11 -11.75
CA ARG A 70 9.60 1.26 -11.38
C ARG A 70 8.28 0.74 -10.82
N LEU A 71 7.98 1.09 -9.57
CA LEU A 71 6.67 0.87 -8.98
C LEU A 71 5.82 2.11 -9.23
N ASP A 72 4.68 1.91 -9.87
CA ASP A 72 3.74 3.00 -10.13
C ASP A 72 3.21 3.55 -8.80
N LYS A 73 3.17 4.88 -8.71
CA LYS A 73 2.59 5.55 -7.55
C LYS A 73 1.06 5.36 -7.59
N PRO A 74 0.44 4.83 -6.51
CA PRO A 74 -1.01 4.67 -6.49
C PRO A 74 -1.74 6.02 -6.47
N ASP A 75 -3.00 6.03 -6.94
CA ASP A 75 -3.84 7.22 -6.90
C ASP A 75 -4.37 7.46 -5.48
N VAL A 76 -3.61 8.28 -4.74
CA VAL A 76 -3.90 8.70 -3.36
C VAL A 76 -3.29 10.07 -3.11
N ASP A 77 -3.99 10.93 -2.36
CA ASP A 77 -3.48 12.28 -2.07
C ASP A 77 -2.33 12.25 -1.07
N PHE A 78 -2.53 11.51 0.03
CA PHE A 78 -1.57 11.50 1.12
C PHE A 78 -1.61 10.18 1.90
N ILE A 79 -0.42 9.68 2.24
CA ILE A 79 -0.25 8.59 3.21
C ILE A 79 0.90 8.93 4.17
N GLU A 80 0.65 8.86 5.47
CA GLU A 80 1.64 9.05 6.54
C GLU A 80 1.72 7.81 7.44
N GLY A 81 2.87 7.61 8.09
CA GLY A 81 3.08 6.54 9.07
C GLY A 81 3.21 5.13 8.46
N LEU A 82 3.30 5.04 7.13
CA LEU A 82 3.43 3.78 6.40
C LEU A 82 4.86 3.22 6.52
N SER A 83 4.98 1.99 7.02
CA SER A 83 6.24 1.24 7.06
C SER A 83 6.55 0.62 5.69
N PRO A 84 7.82 0.20 5.43
CA PRO A 84 8.12 -0.71 4.34
C PRO A 84 7.18 -1.92 4.38
N ALA A 85 6.64 -2.30 3.22
CA ALA A 85 5.57 -3.29 3.13
C ALA A 85 6.02 -4.55 2.37
N ILE A 86 5.48 -5.70 2.79
CA ILE A 86 5.66 -7.00 2.14
C ILE A 86 4.27 -7.55 1.85
N SER A 87 4.02 -7.98 0.62
CA SER A 87 2.80 -8.72 0.27
C SER A 87 3.05 -10.22 0.41
N ILE A 88 2.14 -10.89 1.09
CA ILE A 88 2.05 -12.35 1.08
C ILE A 88 0.68 -12.67 0.47
N ASP A 89 0.67 -13.12 -0.78
CA ASP A 89 -0.52 -13.57 -1.48
C ASP A 89 -0.35 -15.02 -1.95
N GLN A 90 -1.43 -15.61 -2.47
CA GLN A 90 -1.40 -16.96 -3.03
C GLN A 90 -1.08 -16.97 -4.53
N LYS A 91 -0.58 -15.87 -5.12
CA LYS A 91 -0.21 -15.84 -6.55
C LYS A 91 1.16 -16.48 -6.76
N ALA A 92 1.22 -17.78 -6.57
CA ALA A 92 2.32 -18.62 -7.02
C ALA A 92 1.75 -19.84 -7.73
N MET A 93 1.39 -19.66 -9.01
CA MET A 93 1.48 -20.69 -10.06
C MET A 93 1.63 -19.92 -11.39
N HIS A 94 2.87 -19.58 -11.74
CA HIS A 94 3.22 -19.25 -13.13
C HIS A 94 2.85 -20.47 -13.99
N HIS A 95 1.96 -20.30 -14.96
CA HIS A 95 1.94 -21.21 -16.10
C HIS A 95 3.18 -20.88 -16.94
N ASN A 96 3.98 -21.91 -17.22
CA ASN A 96 5.18 -21.86 -18.07
C ASN A 96 4.89 -21.24 -19.44
#